data_AF-A0A7X7L0X5-F1
#
_entry.id   AF-A0A7X7L0X5-F1
#
_cell.length_a   1.000
_cell.length_b   1.000
_cell.length_c   1.000
_cell.angle_alpha   90.00
_cell.angle_beta   90.00
_cell.angle_gamma   90.00
#
_symmetry.space_group_name_H-M   'P 1'
#
loop_
_entity.id
_entity.type
_entity.pdbx_description
1 polymer ?
#
loop_
_entity_poly.entity_id
_entity_poly.type
_entity_poly.pdbx_seq_one_letter_code
_entity_poly.pdbx_strand_id
1 'polypeptide(L)' 'MEIRGPFAFPPCARLKKKREFEWVYQNGRQRYSKNFLVIALKSKTRMPRLGVT' A
#
# COMPACT_ATOMS: atom_id res chain seq x y z
N MET A 1 -12.12 15.07 -11.31
CA MET A 1 -12.49 15.77 -10.06
C MET A 1 -11.59 15.23 -8.96
N GLU A 2 -10.49 15.93 -8.65
CA GLU A 2 -9.54 15.48 -7.62
C GLU A 2 -10.05 15.92 -6.24
N ILE A 3 -10.33 14.97 -5.36
CA ILE A 3 -10.78 15.23 -4.00
C ILE A 3 -9.60 15.81 -3.21
N ARG A 4 -9.57 17.14 -3.06
CA ARG A 4 -8.63 17.86 -2.19
C ARG A 4 -9.23 18.02 -0.80
N GLY A 5 -9.12 16.97 0.00
CA GLY A 5 -9.36 17.02 1.45
C GLY A 5 -8.05 16.81 2.22
N PRO A 6 -7.95 17.22 3.49
CA PRO A 6 -6.75 17.05 4.34
C PRO A 6 -6.32 15.58 4.55
N PHE A 7 -7.11 14.61 4.05
CA PHE A 7 -6.87 13.17 4.11
C PHE A 7 -6.48 12.55 2.76
N ALA A 8 -6.21 13.36 1.74
CA ALA A 8 -5.79 12.85 0.44
C ALA A 8 -4.35 12.32 0.53
N PHE A 9 -4.18 11.00 0.52
CA PHE A 9 -2.86 10.37 0.44
C PHE A 9 -2.08 10.92 -0.75
N PRO A 10 -0.88 11.50 -0.57
CA PRO A 10 -0.14 12.09 -1.66
C PRO A 10 0.20 11.02 -2.70
N PRO A 11 0.26 11.36 -4.01
CA PRO A 11 0.49 10.38 -5.07
C PRO A 11 1.72 9.48 -4.86
N CYS A 12 2.77 10.01 -4.21
CA CYS A 12 4.01 9.32 -3.87
C CYS A 12 3.90 8.33 -2.69
N ALA A 13 2.88 8.48 -1.84
CA ALA A 13 2.57 7.55 -0.74
C ALA A 13 1.61 6.42 -1.18
N ARG A 14 1.29 6.32 -2.47
CA ARG A 14 0.41 5.28 -3.01
C ARG A 14 1.22 4.19 -3.71
N LEU A 15 0.90 2.93 -3.44
CA LEU A 15 1.31 1.80 -4.26
C LEU A 15 0.37 1.75 -5.47
N LYS A 16 0.92 1.83 -6.69
CA LYS A 16 0.08 1.98 -7.90
C LYS A 16 0.33 0.91 -8.96
N LYS A 17 1.56 0.38 -9.07
CA LYS A 17 1.92 -0.51 -10.17
C LYS A 17 1.62 -1.96 -9.81
N LYS A 18 0.99 -2.70 -10.72
CA LYS A 18 0.69 -4.15 -10.55
C LYS A 18 1.89 -4.94 -10.04
N ARG A 19 3.06 -4.74 -10.65
CA ARG A 19 4.32 -5.39 -10.24
C ARG A 19 4.70 -5.13 -8.78
N GLU A 20 4.40 -3.95 -8.25
CA GLU A 20 4.65 -3.64 -6.84
C GLU A 20 3.69 -4.40 -5.91
N PHE A 21 2.42 -4.53 -6.30
CA PHE A 21 1.46 -5.35 -5.57
C PHE A 21 1.84 -6.84 -5.57
N GLU A 22 2.20 -7.38 -6.74
CA GLU A 22 2.70 -8.76 -6.87
C GLU A 22 3.93 -8.99 -5.97
N TRP A 23 4.86 -8.03 -5.98
CA TRP A 23 6.07 -8.11 -5.16
C TRP A 23 5.75 -8.13 -3.65
N VAL A 24 4.84 -7.26 -3.20
CA VAL A 24 4.39 -7.24 -1.81
C VAL A 24 3.64 -8.52 -1.45
N TYR A 25 2.81 -9.05 -2.34
CA TYR A 25 2.07 -10.29 -2.12
C TYR A 25 3.01 -11.50 -1.94
N GLN A 26 4.03 -11.60 -2.78
CA GLN A 26 5.00 -12.71 -2.78
C GLN A 26 5.99 -12.65 -1.61
N ASN A 27 6.42 -11.46 -1.19
CA ASN A 27 7.52 -11.30 -0.23
C ASN A 27 7.09 -10.70 1.11
N GLY A 28 5.89 -10.14 1.18
CA GLY A 28 5.39 -9.44 2.37
C GLY A 28 4.92 -10.38 3.45
N ARG A 29 5.01 -9.92 4.70
CA ARG A 29 4.38 -10.61 5.83
C ARG A 29 2.89 -10.36 5.79
N GLN A 30 2.14 -11.44 5.82
CA GLN A 30 0.68 -11.42 5.78
C GLN A 30 0.11 -11.49 7.20
N ARG A 31 -0.89 -10.68 7.49
CA ARG A 31 -1.67 -10.73 8.72
C ARG A 31 -3.14 -10.58 8.40
N TYR A 32 -3.88 -11.63 8.69
CA TYR A 32 -5.31 -11.68 8.46
C TYR A 32 -6.09 -11.20 9.69
N SER A 33 -7.17 -10.48 9.43
CA SER A 33 -8.26 -10.16 10.36
C SER A 33 -9.57 -10.62 9.74
N LYS A 34 -10.65 -10.74 10.52
CA LYS A 34 -11.98 -11.16 10.03
C LYS A 34 -12.46 -10.36 8.81
N ASN A 35 -12.07 -9.09 8.72
CA ASN A 35 -12.59 -8.15 7.72
C ASN A 35 -11.59 -7.81 6.60
N PHE A 36 -10.29 -8.05 6.81
CA PHE A 36 -9.26 -7.64 5.84
C PHE A 36 -7.96 -8.42 6.03
N LEU A 37 -7.21 -8.50 4.92
CA LEU A 37 -5.85 -9.00 4.89
C LEU A 37 -4.89 -7.81 4.79
N VAL A 38 -3.94 -7.71 5.72
CA VAL A 38 -2.83 -6.76 5.61
C VAL A 38 -1.60 -7.50 5.14
N ILE A 39 -0.96 -7.00 4.08
CA ILE A 39 0.34 -7.50 3.61
C ILE A 39 1.36 -6.38 3.71
N ALA A 40 2.38 -6.57 4.53
CA ALA A 40 3.38 -5.56 4.82
C ALA A 40 4.79 -6.03 4.41
N LEU A 41 5.49 -5.18 3.65
CA LEU A 41 6.87 -5.43 3.24
C LEU A 41 7.73 -4.22 3.62
N LYS A 42 8.88 -4.47 4.25
CA LYS A 42 9.83 -3.41 4.60
C LYS A 42 10.44 -2.82 3.33
N SER A 43 10.10 -1.57 3.03
CA SER A 43 10.69 -0.82 1.92
C SER A 43 12.06 -0.24 2.31
N LYS A 44 12.92 -0.02 1.31
CA LYS A 44 14.16 0.78 1.47
C LYS A 44 13.88 2.29 1.49
N THR A 45 12.67 2.71 1.08
CA THR A 45 12.27 4.12 1.07
C THR A 45 11.88 4.59 2.47
N ARG A 46 12.26 5.83 2.83
CA ARG A 46 11.86 6.44 4.11
C ARG A 46 10.35 6.71 4.20
N MET A 47 9.68 6.91 3.06
CA MET A 47 8.24 7.17 3.05
C MET A 47 7.44 5.87 2.91
N PRO A 48 6.50 5.58 3.82
CA PRO A 48 5.60 4.45 3.69
C PRO A 48 4.65 4.65 2.51
N ARG A 49 4.24 3.54 1.89
CA ARG A 49 3.32 3.53 0.76
C ARG A 49 2.19 2.54 1.01
N LEU A 50 0.98 2.92 0.60
CA LEU A 50 -0.24 2.13 0.81
C LEU A 50 -0.91 1.82 -0.54
N GLY A 51 -1.39 0.59 -0.70
CA GLY A 51 -2.26 0.17 -1.78
C GLY A 51 -3.46 -0.57 -1.20
N VAL A 52 -4.62 -0.42 -1.83
CA VAL A 52 -5.87 -1.12 -1.47
C VAL A 52 -6.37 -1.84 -2.72
N THR A 53 -6.78 -3.08 -2.55
CA THR A 53 -7.33 -3.96 -3.60
C THR A 53 -8.75 -4.34 -3.26
#